data_AF-A0A939KH97-F1
#
_entry.id   AF-A0A939KH97-F1
#
_cell.length_a   1.000
_cell.length_b   1.000
_cell.length_c   1.000
_cell.angle_alpha   90.00
_cell.angle_beta   90.00
_cell.angle_gamma   90.00
#
_symmetry.space_group_name_H-M   'P 1'
#
loop_
_entity.id
_entity.type
_entity.pdbx_description
1 polymer ?
#
loop_
_entity_poly.entity_id
_entity_poly.type
_entity_poly.pdbx_seq_one_letter_code
_entity_poly.pdbx_strand_id
1 'polypeptide(L)'
;MRLESVALPDETYKAEPFWVIMEQVNGKVTGSYYGSEQQGRKFIPLFFSKYHAQMLFIESHLTNDRWCIRGLPRHALRAFILMLDLFKLQSVEPMIMFRPPGDISELGYAGFVTDRDLLAKEYYYDEVPKVVPDPV
;
A
#
# COMPACT_ATOMS: atom_id res chain seq x y z
N MET A 1 4.25 -24.32 -29.42
CA MET A 1 4.88 -23.16 -28.73
C MET A 1 4.30 -23.13 -27.32
N ARG A 2 5.11 -23.34 -26.28
CA ARG A 2 4.69 -23.51 -24.87
C ARG A 2 4.21 -22.17 -24.29
N LEU A 3 2.90 -21.93 -24.24
CA LEU A 3 2.31 -20.90 -23.37
C LEU A 3 2.06 -21.45 -21.95
N GLU A 4 1.84 -22.76 -21.83
CA GLU A 4 1.36 -23.41 -20.60
C GLU A 4 2.39 -23.43 -19.45
N SER A 5 3.69 -23.33 -19.72
CA SER A 5 4.73 -23.45 -18.67
C SER A 5 5.27 -22.11 -18.15
N VAL A 6 4.81 -20.97 -18.67
CA VAL A 6 5.28 -19.64 -18.24
C VAL A 6 4.12 -18.72 -17.83
N ALA A 7 2.89 -18.99 -18.30
CA ALA A 7 1.76 -18.10 -18.08
C ALA A 7 0.82 -18.51 -16.93
N LEU A 8 0.91 -19.75 -16.44
CA LEU A 8 0.00 -20.22 -15.39
C LEU A 8 0.66 -20.06 -14.02
N PRO A 9 0.06 -19.29 -13.09
CA PRO A 9 0.51 -19.28 -11.70
C PRO A 9 0.31 -20.68 -11.11
N ASP A 10 1.30 -21.14 -10.34
CA ASP A 10 1.17 -22.33 -9.50
C ASP A 10 0.92 -21.93 -8.04
N GLU A 11 0.69 -22.91 -7.18
CA GLU A 11 0.44 -22.70 -5.74
C GLU A 11 1.61 -22.04 -5.00
N THR A 12 2.81 -22.01 -5.60
CA THR A 12 4.00 -21.40 -5.02
C THR A 12 4.11 -19.91 -5.34
N TYR A 13 3.34 -19.42 -6.33
CA TYR A 13 3.34 -18.03 -6.74
C TYR A 13 2.65 -17.15 -5.69
N LYS A 14 3.44 -16.30 -5.01
CA LYS A 14 2.93 -15.36 -4.01
C LYS A 14 2.94 -13.95 -4.60
N ALA A 15 1.76 -13.41 -4.90
CA ALA A 15 1.59 -12.12 -5.55
C ALA A 15 2.15 -10.95 -4.71
N GLU A 16 2.45 -9.84 -5.40
CA GLU A 16 2.73 -8.54 -4.79
C GLU A 16 1.40 -7.79 -4.66
N PRO A 17 0.76 -7.80 -3.49
CA PRO A 17 -0.66 -7.47 -3.43
C PRO A 17 -0.91 -5.98 -3.58
N PHE A 18 0.03 -5.11 -3.23
CA PHE A 18 -0.26 -3.69 -3.07
C PHE A 18 0.58 -2.79 -3.95
N TRP A 19 -0.09 -1.77 -4.48
CA TRP A 19 0.47 -0.56 -5.04
C TRP A 19 0.26 0.58 -4.03
N VAL A 20 1.24 1.45 -3.93
CA VAL A 20 1.25 2.61 -3.05
C VAL A 20 1.73 3.85 -3.79
N ILE A 21 1.45 5.02 -3.23
CA ILE A 21 2.03 6.30 -3.67
C ILE A 21 3.09 6.70 -2.66
N MET A 22 4.31 6.96 -3.13
CA MET A 22 5.46 7.32 -2.29
C MET A 22 6.08 8.63 -2.75
N GLU A 23 6.64 9.37 -1.79
CA GLU A 23 7.46 10.53 -2.09
C GLU A 23 8.79 10.08 -2.71
N GLN A 24 9.27 10.86 -3.67
CA GLN A 24 10.53 10.66 -4.34
C GLN A 24 11.30 11.97 -4.52
N VAL A 25 12.62 11.84 -4.65
CA VAL A 25 13.53 12.90 -5.09
C VAL A 25 14.40 12.32 -6.20
N ASN A 26 14.39 12.95 -7.38
CA ASN A 26 15.14 12.51 -8.55
C ASN A 26 14.91 11.03 -8.93
N GLY A 27 13.66 10.59 -8.90
CA GLY A 27 13.28 9.21 -9.26
C GLY A 27 13.48 8.15 -8.17
N LYS A 28 14.09 8.51 -7.03
CA LYS A 28 14.35 7.61 -5.91
C LYS A 28 13.36 7.87 -4.78
N VAL A 29 12.75 6.81 -4.25
CA VAL A 29 11.82 6.91 -3.13
C VAL A 29 12.54 7.34 -1.84
N THR A 30 11.91 8.18 -1.04
CA THR A 30 12.46 8.68 0.24
C THR A 30 12.12 7.78 1.43
N GLY A 31 11.10 6.92 1.27
CA GLY A 31 10.52 6.13 2.35
C GLY A 31 9.24 6.73 2.93
N SER A 32 8.91 7.98 2.58
CA SER A 32 7.64 8.61 2.95
C SER A 32 6.50 8.12 2.05
N TYR A 33 5.35 7.81 2.65
CA TYR A 33 4.13 7.42 1.94
C TYR A 33 3.20 8.63 1.81
N TYR A 34 2.45 8.66 0.71
CA TYR A 34 1.34 9.59 0.58
C TYR A 34 0.27 9.24 1.63
N GLY A 35 -0.25 10.26 2.32
CA GLY A 35 -1.37 10.14 3.24
C GLY A 35 -2.60 10.86 2.69
N SER A 36 -3.76 10.20 2.72
CA SER A 36 -5.06 10.83 2.49
C SER A 36 -5.75 11.15 3.82
N GLU A 37 -6.67 12.10 3.83
CA GLU A 37 -7.48 12.42 4.99
C GLU A 37 -8.97 12.23 4.67
N GLN A 38 -9.68 11.49 5.52
CA GLN A 38 -11.12 11.29 5.41
C GLN A 38 -11.74 11.40 6.79
N GLN A 39 -12.72 12.31 6.93
CA GLN A 39 -13.43 12.56 8.21
C GLN A 39 -12.47 12.84 9.39
N GLY A 40 -11.39 13.58 9.14
CA GLY A 40 -10.39 13.94 10.16
C GLY A 40 -9.41 12.82 10.55
N ARG A 41 -9.48 11.66 9.89
CA ARG A 41 -8.54 10.54 10.07
C ARG A 41 -7.57 10.48 8.90
N LYS A 42 -6.31 10.16 9.18
CA LYS A 42 -5.24 10.08 8.19
C LYS A 42 -4.96 8.63 7.82
N PHE A 43 -4.83 8.38 6.53
CA PHE A 43 -4.68 7.04 6.00
C PHE A 43 -3.55 6.93 5.00
N ILE A 44 -2.86 5.78 5.00
CA ILE A 44 -1.97 5.38 3.90
C ILE A 44 -2.76 4.46 2.97
N PRO A 45 -3.05 4.87 1.72
CA PRO A 45 -3.85 4.09 0.81
C PRO A 45 -3.05 2.94 0.18
N LEU A 46 -3.59 1.73 0.25
CA LEU A 46 -3.06 0.50 -0.34
C LEU A 46 -4.00 0.01 -1.44
N PHE A 47 -3.47 -0.32 -2.62
CA PHE A 47 -4.31 -0.69 -3.77
C PHE A 47 -3.93 -2.05 -4.35
N PHE A 48 -4.89 -2.92 -4.59
CA PHE A 48 -4.64 -4.13 -5.40
C PHE A 48 -4.35 -3.82 -6.89
N SER A 49 -4.85 -2.68 -7.37
CA SER A 49 -4.73 -2.27 -8.76
C SER A 49 -3.86 -1.03 -8.90
N LYS A 50 -2.82 -1.09 -9.74
CA LYS A 50 -2.03 0.07 -10.13
C LYS A 50 -2.91 1.19 -10.71
N TYR A 51 -3.94 0.81 -11.45
CA TYR A 51 -4.88 1.76 -12.04
C TYR A 51 -5.62 2.57 -10.96
N HIS A 52 -6.03 1.94 -9.85
CA HIS A 52 -6.66 2.67 -8.74
C HIS A 52 -5.69 3.64 -8.05
N ALA A 53 -4.43 3.24 -7.86
CA ALA A 53 -3.39 4.15 -7.40
C ALA A 53 -3.18 5.34 -8.36
N GLN A 54 -3.24 5.11 -9.69
CA GLN A 54 -3.14 6.17 -10.69
C GLN A 54 -4.32 7.14 -10.65
N MET A 55 -5.54 6.64 -10.44
CA MET A 55 -6.71 7.49 -10.31
C MET A 55 -6.59 8.40 -9.08
N LEU A 56 -6.23 7.85 -7.91
CA LEU A 56 -6.06 8.68 -6.71
C LEU A 56 -4.94 9.72 -6.89
N PHE A 57 -3.85 9.34 -7.55
CA PHE A 57 -2.74 10.24 -7.86
C PHE A 57 -3.21 11.47 -8.66
N ILE A 58 -4.05 11.25 -9.67
CA ILE A 58 -4.60 12.32 -10.52
C ILE A 58 -5.64 13.14 -9.75
N GLU A 59 -6.58 12.48 -9.06
CA GLU A 59 -7.67 13.12 -8.30
C GLU A 59 -7.13 13.96 -7.13
N SER A 60 -5.99 13.57 -6.56
CA SER A 60 -5.29 14.30 -5.49
C SER A 60 -4.31 15.34 -6.02
N HIS A 61 -4.29 15.60 -7.33
CA HIS A 61 -3.40 16.56 -7.99
C HIS A 61 -1.91 16.38 -7.65
N LEU A 62 -1.47 15.13 -7.50
CA LEU A 62 -0.08 14.83 -7.22
C LEU A 62 0.77 15.01 -8.47
N THR A 63 2.02 15.40 -8.28
CA THR A 63 2.95 15.72 -9.34
C THR A 63 4.13 14.76 -9.34
N ASN A 64 4.61 14.39 -10.53
CA ASN A 64 5.66 13.37 -10.69
C ASN A 64 7.06 13.84 -10.25
N ASP A 65 7.27 15.14 -10.03
CA ASP A 65 8.50 15.68 -9.44
C ASP A 65 8.67 15.24 -7.99
N ARG A 66 7.57 15.06 -7.25
CA ARG A 66 7.56 14.70 -5.83
C ARG A 66 6.99 13.32 -5.54
N TRP A 67 6.02 12.84 -6.31
CA TRP A 67 5.29 11.62 -6.00
C TRP A 67 5.46 10.57 -7.09
N CYS A 68 5.39 9.30 -6.71
CA CYS A 68 5.42 8.19 -7.65
C CYS A 68 4.61 6.98 -7.17
N ILE A 69 4.17 6.16 -8.10
CA ILE A 69 3.47 4.90 -7.81
C ILE A 69 4.47 3.75 -7.81
N ARG A 70 4.42 2.89 -6.80
CA ARG A 70 5.29 1.70 -6.65
C ARG A 70 4.47 0.49 -6.24
N GLY A 71 4.82 -0.66 -6.80
CA GLY A 71 4.40 -1.93 -6.22
C GLY A 71 5.19 -2.19 -4.95
N LEU A 72 4.58 -2.86 -3.97
CA LEU A 72 5.24 -3.34 -2.76
C LEU A 72 5.62 -4.82 -2.95
N PRO A 73 6.83 -5.11 -3.45
CA PRO A 73 7.36 -6.48 -3.41
C PRO A 73 7.43 -6.95 -1.95
N ARG A 74 7.44 -8.27 -1.71
CA ARG A 74 7.36 -8.84 -0.36
C ARG A 74 8.31 -8.20 0.66
N HIS A 75 9.58 -7.98 0.30
CA HIS A 75 10.56 -7.41 1.23
C HIS A 75 10.18 -5.98 1.64
N ALA A 76 9.69 -5.18 0.69
CA ALA A 76 9.21 -3.82 0.95
C ALA A 76 7.90 -3.83 1.75
N LEU A 77 6.99 -4.78 1.46
CA LEU A 77 5.76 -4.96 2.24
C LEU A 77 6.05 -5.36 3.69
N ARG A 78 7.01 -6.25 3.94
CA ARG A 78 7.45 -6.59 5.30
C ARG A 78 8.00 -5.37 6.03
N ALA A 79 8.82 -4.57 5.37
CA ALA A 79 9.33 -3.31 5.94
C ALA A 79 8.17 -2.32 6.22
N PHE A 80 7.22 -2.19 5.30
CA PHE A 80 6.01 -1.38 5.49
C PHE A 80 5.22 -1.82 6.72
N ILE A 81 4.96 -3.11 6.89
CA ILE A 81 4.24 -3.66 8.05
C ILE A 81 4.94 -3.29 9.36
N LEU A 82 6.28 -3.32 9.40
CA LEU A 82 7.03 -2.91 10.59
C LEU A 82 6.93 -1.40 10.85
N MET A 83 6.83 -0.57 9.81
CA MET A 83 6.65 0.89 9.95
C MET A 83 5.25 1.28 10.44
N LEU A 84 4.25 0.39 10.38
CA LEU A 84 2.89 0.70 10.83
C LEU A 84 2.82 1.05 12.32
N ASP A 85 3.71 0.50 13.15
CA ASP A 85 3.80 0.89 14.57
C ASP A 85 4.19 2.36 14.72
N LEU A 86 5.12 2.85 13.89
CA LEU A 86 5.50 4.26 13.86
C LEU A 86 4.39 5.16 13.31
N PHE A 87 3.69 4.73 12.25
CA PHE A 87 2.56 5.49 11.70
C PHE A 87 1.40 5.60 12.68
N LYS A 88 1.16 4.55 13.48
CA LYS A 88 0.17 4.57 14.56
C LYS A 88 0.46 5.66 15.60
N LEU A 89 1.73 5.91 15.93
CA LEU A 89 2.12 7.02 16.83
C LEU A 89 1.79 8.40 16.24
N GLN A 90 1.67 8.49 14.91
CA GLN A 90 1.29 9.71 14.18
C GLN A 90 -0.21 9.78 13.88
N SER A 91 -1.01 8.86 14.44
CA SER A 91 -2.44 8.70 14.14
C SER A 91 -2.72 8.48 12.65
N VAL A 92 -1.86 7.72 11.98
CA VAL A 92 -2.00 7.34 10.57
C VAL A 92 -2.23 5.83 10.48
N GLU A 93 -3.28 5.43 9.75
CA GLU A 93 -3.69 4.02 9.62
C GLU A 93 -3.58 3.55 8.16
N PRO A 94 -3.18 2.30 7.87
CA PRO A 94 -3.29 1.78 6.52
C PRO A 94 -4.76 1.56 6.13
N MET A 95 -5.11 1.85 4.88
CA MET A 95 -6.44 1.60 4.34
C MET A 95 -6.33 0.91 2.98
N ILE A 96 -6.95 -0.25 2.84
CA ILE A 96 -7.09 -0.92 1.55
C ILE A 96 -8.20 -0.21 0.79
N MET A 97 -7.84 0.37 -0.36
CA MET A 97 -8.75 1.14 -1.19
C MET A 97 -9.06 0.42 -2.49
N PHE A 98 -10.34 0.40 -2.84
CA PHE A 98 -10.85 -0.20 -4.06
C PHE A 98 -11.92 0.69 -4.67
N ARG A 99 -11.86 0.84 -6.00
CA ARG A 99 -12.93 1.46 -6.78
C ARG A 99 -13.64 0.36 -7.57
N PRO A 100 -14.95 0.14 -7.39
CA PRO A 100 -15.67 -0.86 -8.14
C PRO A 100 -15.57 -0.62 -9.67
N PRO A 101 -15.27 -1.65 -10.48
CA PRO A 101 -15.31 -1.52 -11.93
C PRO A 101 -16.71 -1.12 -12.40
N GLY A 102 -16.78 -0.11 -13.26
CA GLY A 102 -18.05 0.39 -13.78
C GLY A 102 -18.87 1.18 -12.75
N ASP A 103 -18.25 1.63 -11.65
CA ASP A 103 -18.92 2.52 -10.71
C ASP A 103 -19.24 3.86 -11.38
N ILE A 104 -20.53 4.04 -11.67
CA ILE A 104 -21.15 5.27 -12.16
C ILE A 104 -21.72 6.12 -11.02
N SER A 105 -21.64 5.64 -9.78
CA SER A 105 -22.07 6.40 -8.62
C SER A 105 -20.98 7.40 -8.21
N GLU A 106 -21.37 8.53 -7.64
CA GLU A 106 -20.43 9.50 -7.07
C GLU A 106 -19.80 9.00 -5.75
N LEU A 107 -19.99 7.71 -5.36
CA LEU A 107 -19.47 7.16 -4.09
C LEU A 107 -17.94 7.15 -4.02
N GLY A 108 -17.25 7.07 -5.16
CA GLY A 108 -15.79 7.15 -5.21
C GLY A 108 -15.08 5.85 -4.81
N TYR A 109 -14.21 5.89 -3.80
CA TYR A 109 -13.49 4.71 -3.31
C TYR A 109 -14.20 4.07 -2.12
N ALA A 110 -14.27 2.74 -2.12
CA ALA A 110 -14.49 1.95 -0.91
C ALA A 110 -13.15 1.74 -0.19
N GLY A 111 -13.13 2.01 1.11
CA GLY A 111 -11.94 1.88 1.96
C GLY A 111 -12.18 0.93 3.13
N PHE A 112 -11.26 0.00 3.34
CA PHE A 112 -11.23 -0.87 4.51
C PHE A 112 -10.00 -0.52 5.34
N VAL A 113 -10.21 0.07 6.52
CA VAL A 113 -9.11 0.31 7.47
C VAL A 113 -8.58 -1.04 7.93
N THR A 114 -7.26 -1.16 7.97
CA THR A 114 -6.56 -2.35 8.46
C THR A 114 -5.49 -1.94 9.45
N ASP A 115 -4.72 -2.89 9.94
CA ASP A 115 -3.64 -2.64 10.88
C ASP A 115 -2.45 -3.57 10.63
N ARG A 116 -1.41 -3.39 11.45
CA ARG A 116 -0.20 -4.20 11.40
C ARG A 116 -0.47 -5.69 11.57
N ASP A 117 -1.31 -6.07 12.51
CA ASP A 117 -1.49 -7.47 12.90
C ASP A 117 -2.32 -8.21 11.85
N LEU A 118 -3.35 -7.56 11.30
CA LEU A 118 -4.15 -8.05 10.18
C LEU A 118 -3.29 -8.21 8.91
N LEU A 119 -2.52 -7.19 8.54
CA LEU A 119 -1.61 -7.29 7.39
C LEU A 119 -0.51 -8.32 7.61
N ALA A 120 0.03 -8.43 8.82
CA ALA A 120 1.09 -9.39 9.11
C ALA A 120 0.60 -10.83 9.02
N LYS A 121 -0.61 -11.10 9.52
CA LYS A 121 -1.24 -12.43 9.46
C LYS A 121 -1.36 -12.96 8.04
N GLU A 122 -1.64 -12.09 7.07
CA GLU A 122 -1.83 -12.48 5.67
C GLU A 122 -0.55 -12.39 4.83
N TYR A 123 0.32 -11.40 5.11
CA TYR A 123 1.37 -11.01 4.18
C TYR A 123 2.80 -11.11 4.73
N TYR A 124 3.00 -11.34 6.03
CA TYR A 124 4.35 -11.43 6.60
C TYR A 124 5.03 -12.78 6.33
N TYR A 125 4.28 -13.89 6.45
CA TYR A 125 4.78 -15.27 6.24
C TYR A 125 6.00 -15.66 7.10
N ASP A 126 6.14 -15.06 8.29
CA ASP A 126 7.25 -15.31 9.22
C ASP A 126 6.87 -14.82 10.63
N GLU A 127 7.73 -15.01 11.62
CA GLU A 127 7.60 -14.37 12.92
C GLU A 127 7.84 -12.86 12.78
N VAL A 128 6.85 -12.05 13.18
CA VAL A 128 6.95 -10.59 13.07
C VAL A 128 7.83 -10.05 14.21
N PRO A 129 8.96 -9.38 13.91
CA PRO A 129 9.78 -8.75 14.93
C PRO A 129 8.98 -7.78 15.80
N LYS A 130 9.22 -7.82 17.10
CA LYS A 130 8.72 -6.80 18.03
C LYS A 130 9.64 -5.59 17.92
N VAL A 131 9.10 -4.45 17.49
CA VAL A 131 9.80 -3.18 17.56
C VAL A 131 9.67 -2.69 19.00
N VAL A 132 10.73 -2.84 19.79
CA VAL A 132 10.80 -2.28 21.14
C VAL A 132 11.41 -0.89 21.00
N PRO A 133 10.70 0.20 21.36
CA PRO A 133 11.32 1.51 21.41
C PRO A 133 12.47 1.47 22.41
N ASP A 134 13.61 2.08 22.08
CA ASP A 134 14.67 2.28 23.07
C ASP A 134 14.09 3.05 24.27
N PRO A 135 14.38 2.62 25.51
CA PRO A 135 13.96 3.38 26.68
C PRO A 135 14.61 4.77 26.62
N VAL A 136 13.76 5.80 26.62
CA VAL A 136 14.15 7.21 26.71
C VAL A 136 14.75 7.50 28.09
#